data_AF-A0A8M1GPE7-F1
#
_entry.id   AF-A0A8M1GPE7-F1
#
_cell.length_a   1.000
_cell.length_b   1.000
_cell.length_c   1.000
_cell.angle_alpha   90.00
_cell.angle_beta   90.00
_cell.angle_gamma   90.00
#
_symmetry.space_group_name_H-M   'P 1'
#
loop_
_entity.id
_entity.type
_entity.pdbx_description
1 polymer ?
#
loop_
_entity_poly.entity_id
_entity_poly.type
_entity_poly.pdbx_seq_one_letter_code
_entity_poly.pdbx_strand_id
1 'polypeptide(L)'
;MGVLRAGLCPGLTQDTVGQLRSRGIKTVVDLVSADLEDVAQKCGLSYKALVALRRVLLAQFSAFPCNGADLYEELKTSTAILSTGIGSLDKLLDAGLYTGEVTEIAGGPGSGKTQVCLCVAANVAYGLQQNVVYIDSNGGLTASRILQLLQARTPAEEEQAGALQRIQVVRAFDIFQMLDVLQDFRGTVSQQVTNHVIRDRDSGDLKPALGRSWSFVPSTRILLDVDEGAGASGSRRRACLTKSPRLPTGFQEMVDIGTWGPPEQSPASQGDQI
;
A
#
# COMPACT_ATOMS: atom_id res chain seq x y z
N MET A 1 5.84 -0.10 -13.37
CA MET A 1 6.71 0.12 -14.55
C MET A 1 8.10 0.51 -14.08
N GLY A 2 9.14 -0.01 -14.73
CA GLY A 2 10.53 0.23 -14.34
C GLY A 2 10.95 1.70 -14.44
N VAL A 3 11.64 2.20 -13.43
CA VAL A 3 12.32 3.50 -13.43
C VAL A 3 13.58 3.40 -14.31
N LEU A 4 13.86 4.43 -15.10
CA LEU A 4 15.12 4.51 -15.86
C LEU A 4 16.29 4.73 -14.89
N ARG A 5 17.22 3.79 -14.91
CA ARG A 5 18.44 3.78 -14.10
C ARG A 5 19.60 3.24 -14.90
N ALA A 6 20.80 3.74 -14.62
CA ALA A 6 22.00 3.32 -15.33
C ALA A 6 22.19 1.79 -15.22
N GLY A 7 22.63 1.16 -16.30
CA GLY A 7 22.82 -0.29 -16.37
C GLY A 7 21.56 -1.12 -16.63
N LEU A 8 20.38 -0.49 -16.78
CA LEU A 8 19.15 -1.21 -17.14
C LEU A 8 19.25 -1.91 -18.50
N CYS A 9 19.94 -1.27 -19.46
CA CYS A 9 20.30 -1.86 -20.75
C CYS A 9 21.62 -1.27 -21.25
N PRO A 10 22.30 -1.95 -22.20
CA PRO A 10 23.53 -1.44 -22.80
C PRO A 10 23.33 -0.05 -23.42
N GLY A 11 24.17 0.91 -23.02
CA GLY A 11 24.10 2.31 -23.49
C GLY A 11 23.33 3.27 -22.58
N LEU A 12 22.65 2.79 -21.53
CA LEU A 12 22.03 3.66 -20.52
C LEU A 12 23.04 3.96 -19.40
N THR A 13 23.82 5.03 -19.57
CA THR A 13 24.82 5.49 -18.58
C THR A 13 24.20 6.43 -17.54
N GLN A 14 24.92 6.71 -16.44
CA GLN A 14 24.46 7.70 -15.44
C GLN A 14 24.24 9.09 -16.05
N ASP A 15 25.13 9.50 -16.97
CA ASP A 15 25.01 10.78 -17.67
C ASP A 15 23.75 10.83 -18.55
N THR A 16 23.52 9.79 -19.36
CA THR A 16 22.32 9.67 -20.19
C THR A 16 21.04 9.69 -19.36
N VAL A 17 21.02 8.99 -18.21
CA VAL A 17 19.87 9.02 -17.29
C VAL A 17 19.66 10.40 -16.69
N GLY A 18 20.73 11.10 -16.30
CA GLY A 18 20.66 12.48 -15.80
C GLY A 18 20.05 13.43 -16.83
N GLN A 19 20.51 13.35 -18.09
CA GLN A 19 19.98 14.15 -19.19
C GLN A 19 18.50 13.88 -19.46
N LEU A 20 18.09 12.61 -19.50
CA LEU A 20 16.68 12.23 -19.68
C LEU A 20 15.80 12.72 -18.52
N ARG A 21 16.26 12.56 -17.26
CA ARG A 21 15.52 13.02 -16.08
C ARG A 21 15.34 14.53 -16.05
N SER A 22 16.33 15.30 -16.51
CA SER A 22 16.24 16.77 -16.62
C SER A 22 15.08 17.23 -17.51
N ARG A 23 14.57 16.35 -18.38
CA ARG A 23 13.43 16.60 -19.28
C ARG A 23 12.16 15.86 -18.88
N GLY A 24 12.09 15.35 -17.64
CA GLY A 24 10.92 14.64 -17.12
C GLY A 24 10.78 13.19 -17.61
N ILE A 25 11.76 12.66 -18.33
CA ILE A 25 11.77 11.24 -18.76
C ILE A 25 12.36 10.42 -17.62
N LYS A 26 11.48 9.84 -16.79
CA LYS A 26 11.86 9.16 -15.55
C LYS A 26 11.67 7.65 -15.64
N THR A 27 10.75 7.17 -16.46
CA THR A 27 10.36 5.76 -16.55
C THR A 27 10.63 5.17 -17.94
N VAL A 28 10.67 3.84 -18.02
CA VAL A 28 10.80 3.12 -19.30
C VAL A 28 9.68 3.54 -20.27
N VAL A 29 8.45 3.72 -19.76
CA VAL A 29 7.31 4.10 -20.60
C VAL A 29 7.41 5.54 -21.08
N ASP A 30 7.96 6.46 -20.29
CA ASP A 30 8.19 7.84 -20.73
C ASP A 30 9.11 7.83 -21.97
N LEU A 31 10.24 7.10 -21.91
CA LEU A 31 11.18 7.05 -23.03
C LEU A 31 10.64 6.28 -24.23
N VAL A 32 9.93 5.17 -24.01
CA VAL A 32 9.34 4.36 -25.08
C VAL A 32 8.16 5.07 -25.73
N SER A 33 7.50 6.00 -25.07
CA SER A 33 6.37 6.76 -25.62
C SER A 33 6.76 8.15 -26.14
N ALA A 34 7.96 8.61 -25.80
CA ALA A 34 8.46 9.93 -26.22
C ALA A 34 8.74 10.01 -27.73
N ASP A 35 8.70 11.25 -28.22
CA ASP A 35 9.26 11.62 -29.50
C ASP A 35 10.80 11.62 -29.40
N LEU A 36 11.43 10.64 -30.04
CA LEU A 36 12.87 10.46 -29.94
C LEU A 36 13.68 11.55 -30.68
N GLU A 37 13.09 12.23 -31.67
CA GLU A 37 13.76 13.34 -32.36
C GLU A 37 13.85 14.54 -31.43
N ASP A 38 12.75 14.87 -30.76
CA ASP A 38 12.70 15.95 -29.75
C ASP A 38 13.65 15.67 -28.58
N VAL A 39 13.66 14.42 -28.10
CA VAL A 39 14.57 14.00 -27.02
C VAL A 39 16.03 14.06 -27.45
N ALA A 40 16.36 13.61 -28.66
CA ALA A 40 17.72 13.70 -29.19
C ALA A 40 18.20 15.16 -29.21
N GLN A 41 17.38 16.06 -29.76
CA GLN A 41 17.72 17.48 -29.89
C GLN A 41 17.86 18.16 -28.53
N LYS A 42 16.91 17.94 -27.61
CA LYS A 42 16.86 18.65 -26.31
C LYS A 42 17.81 18.11 -25.25
N CYS A 43 18.21 16.83 -25.35
CA CYS A 43 19.15 16.19 -24.44
C CYS A 43 20.58 16.13 -25.01
N GLY A 44 20.80 16.49 -26.28
CA GLY A 44 22.11 16.35 -26.92
C GLY A 44 22.53 14.89 -27.12
N LEU A 45 21.55 13.99 -27.22
CA LEU A 45 21.78 12.54 -27.34
C LEU A 45 21.70 12.10 -28.80
N SER A 46 22.46 11.06 -29.15
CA SER A 46 22.37 10.47 -30.49
C SER A 46 21.00 9.84 -30.71
N TYR A 47 20.28 10.28 -31.75
CA TYR A 47 19.01 9.68 -32.16
C TYR A 47 19.14 8.16 -32.38
N LYS A 48 20.22 7.71 -33.01
CA LYS A 48 20.50 6.28 -33.22
C LYS A 48 20.65 5.52 -31.91
N ALA A 49 21.29 6.12 -30.91
CA ALA A 49 21.41 5.51 -29.58
C ALA A 49 20.05 5.42 -28.89
N LEU A 50 19.22 6.46 -28.94
CA LEU A 50 17.88 6.46 -28.38
C LEU A 50 16.97 5.40 -29.02
N VAL A 51 17.05 5.21 -30.34
CA VAL A 51 16.32 4.15 -31.05
C VAL A 51 16.77 2.76 -30.59
N ALA A 52 18.09 2.54 -30.43
CA ALA A 52 18.62 1.27 -29.93
C ALA A 52 18.14 0.99 -28.49
N LEU A 53 18.18 2.00 -27.61
CA LEU A 53 17.66 1.92 -26.25
C LEU A 53 16.17 1.57 -26.23
N ARG A 54 15.34 2.28 -27.01
CA ARG A 54 13.90 2.02 -27.11
C ARG A 54 13.61 0.58 -27.55
N ARG A 55 14.37 0.03 -28.49
CA ARG A 55 14.21 -1.36 -28.94
C ARG A 55 14.52 -2.36 -27.83
N VAL A 56 15.63 -2.20 -27.12
CA VAL A 56 16.01 -3.10 -26.02
C VAL A 56 14.98 -3.02 -24.89
N LEU A 57 14.58 -1.80 -24.53
CA LEU A 57 13.57 -1.59 -23.49
C LEU A 57 12.21 -2.17 -23.88
N LEU A 58 11.77 -2.01 -25.14
CA LEU A 58 10.58 -2.67 -25.63
C LEU A 58 10.71 -4.18 -25.51
N ALA A 59 11.81 -4.78 -25.97
CA ALA A 59 11.99 -6.24 -25.87
C ALA A 59 12.01 -6.76 -24.42
N GLN A 60 12.57 -6.00 -23.49
CA GLN A 60 12.69 -6.40 -22.08
C GLN A 60 11.43 -6.13 -21.25
N PHE A 61 10.67 -5.07 -21.57
CA PHE A 61 9.55 -4.58 -20.75
C PHE A 61 8.19 -4.65 -21.46
N SER A 62 8.13 -5.17 -22.68
CA SER A 62 6.83 -5.45 -23.31
C SER A 62 6.14 -6.62 -22.62
N ALA A 63 4.82 -6.49 -22.47
CA ALA A 63 4.01 -7.55 -21.90
C ALA A 63 3.96 -8.73 -22.89
N PHE A 64 4.34 -9.91 -22.42
CA PHE A 64 4.11 -11.16 -23.12
C PHE A 64 2.86 -11.83 -22.54
N PRO A 65 1.99 -12.41 -23.37
CA PRO A 65 0.84 -13.15 -22.86
C PRO A 65 1.33 -14.35 -22.05
N CYS A 66 0.87 -14.45 -20.79
CA CYS A 66 1.02 -15.65 -19.97
C CYS A 66 -0.31 -16.41 -19.93
N ASN A 67 -0.24 -17.72 -19.72
CA ASN A 67 -1.45 -18.50 -19.47
C ASN A 67 -1.88 -18.38 -17.99
N GLY A 68 -3.12 -18.78 -17.68
CA GLY A 68 -3.66 -18.64 -16.32
C GLY A 68 -2.94 -19.48 -15.26
N ALA A 69 -2.30 -20.59 -15.62
CA ALA A 69 -1.56 -21.42 -14.67
C ALA A 69 -0.25 -20.74 -14.25
N ASP A 70 0.50 -20.20 -15.20
CA ASP A 70 1.73 -19.45 -14.92
C ASP A 70 1.42 -18.20 -14.07
N LEU A 71 0.34 -17.48 -14.40
CA LEU A 71 -0.13 -16.35 -13.60
C LEU A 71 -0.48 -16.75 -12.16
N TYR A 72 -1.11 -17.91 -11.97
CA TYR A 72 -1.46 -18.40 -10.64
C TYR A 72 -0.25 -18.82 -9.82
N GLU A 73 0.74 -19.47 -10.42
CA GLU A 73 2.02 -19.79 -9.76
C GLU A 73 2.83 -18.53 -9.45
N GLU A 74 2.82 -17.53 -10.34
CA GLU A 74 3.41 -16.22 -10.06
C GLU A 74 2.74 -15.57 -8.85
N LEU A 75 1.40 -15.60 -8.76
CA LEU A 75 0.67 -15.05 -7.60
C LEU A 75 1.09 -15.72 -6.29
N LYS A 76 1.23 -17.06 -6.26
CA LYS A 76 1.67 -17.79 -5.06
C LYS A 76 3.08 -17.43 -4.60
N THR A 77 3.96 -17.11 -5.54
CA THR A 77 5.38 -16.89 -5.26
C THR A 77 5.74 -15.42 -5.06
N SER A 78 4.96 -14.50 -5.63
CA SER A 78 5.22 -13.05 -5.59
C SER A 78 4.38 -12.29 -4.58
N THR A 79 3.31 -12.90 -4.04
CA THR A 79 2.40 -12.22 -3.12
C THR A 79 2.61 -12.70 -1.69
N ALA A 80 2.93 -11.78 -0.79
CA ALA A 80 2.87 -12.01 0.65
C ALA A 80 1.58 -11.46 1.23
N ILE A 81 1.11 -12.06 2.32
CA ILE A 81 -0.04 -11.59 3.09
C ILE A 81 0.48 -11.04 4.42
N LEU A 82 0.12 -9.79 4.72
CA LEU A 82 0.49 -9.09 5.94
C LEU A 82 -0.72 -9.11 6.88
N SER A 83 -0.60 -9.76 8.04
CA SER A 83 -1.63 -9.67 9.07
C SER A 83 -1.83 -8.20 9.50
N THR A 84 -3.09 -7.80 9.67
CA THR A 84 -3.47 -6.49 10.20
C THR A 84 -3.25 -6.38 11.70
N GLY A 85 -3.01 -7.51 12.38
CA GLY A 85 -3.00 -7.61 13.84
C GLY A 85 -4.40 -7.62 14.46
N ILE A 86 -5.45 -7.55 13.64
CA ILE A 86 -6.84 -7.60 14.07
C ILE A 86 -7.47 -8.86 13.46
N GLY A 87 -7.52 -9.95 14.23
CA GLY A 87 -7.88 -11.27 13.70
C GLY A 87 -9.22 -11.34 12.97
N SER A 88 -10.24 -10.57 13.38
CA SER A 88 -11.52 -10.52 12.64
C SER A 88 -11.43 -9.74 11.32
N LEU A 89 -10.52 -8.78 11.21
CA LEU A 89 -10.23 -8.10 9.94
C LEU A 89 -9.39 -9.00 9.02
N ASP A 90 -8.45 -9.77 9.58
CA ASP A 90 -7.69 -10.78 8.82
C ASP A 90 -8.62 -11.88 8.30
N LYS A 91 -9.60 -12.31 9.09
CA LYS A 91 -10.66 -13.22 8.66
C LYS A 91 -11.50 -12.64 7.51
N LEU A 92 -11.88 -11.36 7.60
CA LEU A 92 -12.61 -10.67 6.52
C LEU A 92 -11.81 -10.65 5.20
N LEU A 93 -10.49 -10.55 5.30
CA LEU A 93 -9.57 -10.39 4.18
C LEU A 93 -8.91 -11.70 3.71
N ASP A 94 -9.31 -12.84 4.27
CA ASP A 94 -8.68 -14.14 4.00
C ASP A 94 -7.17 -14.13 4.30
N ALA A 95 -6.86 -13.91 5.59
CA ALA A 95 -5.54 -13.84 6.23
C ALA A 95 -4.85 -12.46 6.27
N GLY A 96 -5.37 -11.43 5.61
CA GLY A 96 -4.93 -10.04 5.81
C GLY A 96 -4.65 -9.24 4.53
N LEU A 97 -3.67 -8.35 4.60
CA LEU A 97 -3.34 -7.37 3.56
C LEU A 97 -2.36 -7.94 2.54
N TYR A 98 -2.79 -8.09 1.29
CA TYR A 98 -1.93 -8.57 0.20
C TYR A 98 -0.94 -7.49 -0.25
N THR A 99 0.33 -7.88 -0.42
CA THR A 99 1.37 -7.02 -0.98
C THR A 99 1.14 -6.73 -2.46
N GLY A 100 1.65 -5.59 -2.94
CA GLY A 100 1.57 -5.21 -4.36
C GLY A 100 0.23 -4.61 -4.77
N GLU A 101 -0.70 -4.46 -3.84
CA GLU A 101 -2.04 -3.91 -4.10
C GLU A 101 -2.39 -2.74 -3.19
N VAL A 102 -3.41 -1.98 -3.57
CA VAL A 102 -3.96 -0.88 -2.76
C VAL A 102 -5.25 -1.35 -2.09
N THR A 103 -5.28 -1.28 -0.75
CA THR A 103 -6.47 -1.56 0.06
C THR A 103 -7.03 -0.27 0.66
N GLU A 104 -8.29 0.03 0.38
CA GLU A 104 -8.98 1.21 0.88
C GLU A 104 -9.87 0.88 2.09
N ILE A 105 -9.74 1.66 3.17
CA ILE A 105 -10.62 1.60 4.33
C ILE A 105 -11.52 2.84 4.36
N ALA A 106 -12.76 2.65 3.96
CA ALA A 106 -13.81 3.66 3.86
C ALA A 106 -14.66 3.73 5.13
N GLY A 107 -15.31 4.87 5.39
CA GLY A 107 -16.29 4.99 6.47
C GLY A 107 -16.44 6.42 6.99
N GLY A 108 -17.53 6.71 7.70
CA GLY A 108 -17.80 8.04 8.25
C GLY A 108 -16.78 8.51 9.31
N PRO A 109 -16.76 9.79 9.70
CA PRO A 109 -15.98 10.26 10.84
C PRO A 109 -16.25 9.41 12.09
N GLY A 110 -15.22 9.10 12.89
CA GLY A 110 -15.37 8.26 14.09
C GLY A 110 -15.52 6.75 13.83
N SER A 111 -15.61 6.30 12.57
CA SER A 111 -15.72 4.87 12.23
C SER A 111 -14.48 4.04 12.55
N GLY A 112 -13.37 4.67 12.95
CA GLY A 112 -12.18 3.96 13.44
C GLY A 112 -11.09 3.68 12.42
N LYS A 113 -11.17 4.26 11.20
CA LYS A 113 -10.14 4.13 10.16
C LYS A 113 -8.71 4.36 10.66
N THR A 114 -8.49 5.48 11.35
CA THR A 114 -7.18 5.82 11.93
C THR A 114 -6.72 4.78 12.96
N GLN A 115 -7.64 4.22 13.77
CA GLN A 115 -7.28 3.16 14.73
C GLN A 115 -6.84 1.89 14.01
N VAL A 116 -7.53 1.48 12.94
CA VAL A 116 -7.11 0.35 12.11
C VAL A 116 -5.73 0.60 11.53
N CYS A 117 -5.47 1.77 10.93
CA CYS A 117 -4.15 2.09 10.39
C CYS A 117 -3.04 2.07 11.45
N LEU A 118 -3.31 2.53 12.68
CA LEU A 118 -2.34 2.50 13.78
C LEU A 118 -2.08 1.07 14.26
N CYS A 119 -3.10 0.22 14.37
CA CYS A 119 -2.95 -1.20 14.70
C CYS A 119 -2.10 -1.93 13.65
N VAL A 120 -2.40 -1.73 12.36
CA VAL A 120 -1.62 -2.32 11.26
C VAL A 120 -0.17 -1.84 11.31
N ALA A 121 0.06 -0.53 11.47
CA ALA A 121 1.41 0.02 11.54
C ALA A 121 2.21 -0.56 12.71
N ALA A 122 1.60 -0.65 13.89
CA ALA A 122 2.24 -1.26 15.05
C ALA A 122 2.52 -2.75 14.82
N ASN A 123 1.59 -3.49 14.19
CA ASN A 123 1.75 -4.90 13.88
C ASN A 123 2.87 -5.19 12.88
N VAL A 124 2.98 -4.39 11.83
CA VAL A 124 4.05 -4.52 10.85
C VAL A 124 5.40 -4.16 11.49
N ALA A 125 5.45 -3.09 12.29
CA ALA A 125 6.70 -2.63 12.91
C ALA A 125 7.23 -3.55 14.02
N TYR A 126 6.34 -4.14 14.82
CA TYR A 126 6.69 -5.00 15.94
C TYR A 126 6.55 -6.49 15.61
N GLY A 127 5.38 -6.93 15.13
CA GLY A 127 5.14 -8.35 14.83
C GLY A 127 5.99 -8.87 13.66
N LEU A 128 6.08 -8.09 12.59
CA LEU A 128 6.84 -8.48 11.38
C LEU A 128 8.27 -7.89 11.34
N GLN A 129 8.60 -7.00 12.29
CA GLN A 129 9.88 -6.30 12.36
C GLN A 129 10.24 -5.56 11.06
N GLN A 130 9.23 -5.04 10.34
CA GLN A 130 9.38 -4.33 9.06
C GLN A 130 9.24 -2.81 9.22
N ASN A 131 9.77 -2.05 8.26
CA ASN A 131 9.62 -0.59 8.22
C ASN A 131 8.22 -0.20 7.73
N VAL A 132 7.64 0.84 8.35
CA VAL A 132 6.34 1.40 7.99
C VAL A 132 6.51 2.87 7.68
N VAL A 133 5.86 3.32 6.60
CA VAL A 133 5.75 4.74 6.29
C VAL A 133 4.29 5.12 6.48
N TYR A 134 4.06 6.08 7.37
CA TYR A 134 2.73 6.60 7.66
C TYR A 134 2.63 8.03 7.15
N ILE A 135 1.78 8.26 6.15
CA ILE A 135 1.48 9.59 5.63
C ILE A 135 0.26 10.13 6.38
N ASP A 136 0.47 11.10 7.26
CA ASP A 136 -0.59 11.73 8.05
C ASP A 136 -1.06 13.02 7.38
N SER A 137 -2.28 13.01 6.86
CA SER A 137 -2.90 14.15 6.19
C SER A 137 -3.77 15.02 7.09
N ASN A 138 -4.09 14.57 8.30
CA ASN A 138 -5.04 15.26 9.19
C ASN A 138 -4.52 15.43 10.62
N GLY A 139 -3.25 15.12 10.87
CA GLY A 139 -2.65 15.19 12.22
C GLY A 139 -3.22 14.17 13.20
N GLY A 140 -3.82 13.10 12.70
CA GLY A 140 -4.53 12.10 13.52
C GLY A 140 -3.60 11.09 14.19
N LEU A 141 -2.33 11.02 13.79
CA LEU A 141 -1.36 10.11 14.37
C LEU A 141 -0.79 10.69 15.67
N THR A 142 -0.80 9.87 16.73
CA THR A 142 -0.15 10.21 18.00
C THR A 142 0.78 9.07 18.42
N ALA A 143 2.03 9.41 18.73
CA ALA A 143 3.02 8.43 19.17
C ALA A 143 2.59 7.72 20.47
N SER A 144 1.91 8.43 21.37
CA SER A 144 1.34 7.87 22.59
C SER A 144 0.35 6.74 22.32
N ARG A 145 -0.48 6.86 21.27
CA ARG A 145 -1.42 5.80 20.91
C ARG A 145 -0.71 4.56 20.35
N ILE A 146 0.33 4.75 19.54
CA ILE A 146 1.16 3.63 19.05
C ILE A 146 1.85 2.94 20.23
N LEU A 147 2.41 3.70 21.17
CA LEU A 147 3.02 3.14 22.37
C LEU A 147 2.02 2.34 23.21
N GLN A 148 0.80 2.85 23.41
CA GLN A 148 -0.27 2.11 24.10
C GLN A 148 -0.60 0.78 23.40
N LEU A 149 -0.62 0.76 22.07
CA LEU A 149 -0.82 -0.47 21.30
C LEU A 149 0.34 -1.45 21.53
N LEU A 150 1.58 -0.98 21.49
CA LEU A 150 2.77 -1.81 21.74
C LEU A 150 2.82 -2.33 23.19
N GLN A 151 2.44 -1.53 24.17
CA GLN A 151 2.38 -1.92 25.58
C GLN A 151 1.39 -3.06 25.84
N ALA A 152 0.32 -3.15 25.03
CA ALA A 152 -0.61 -4.28 25.08
C ALA A 152 0.00 -5.59 24.54
N ARG A 153 1.13 -5.51 23.82
CA ARG A 153 1.84 -6.66 23.24
C ARG A 153 3.06 -7.08 24.04
N THR A 154 3.84 -6.11 24.50
CA THR A 154 5.10 -6.37 25.19
C THR A 154 5.33 -5.33 26.29
N PRO A 155 5.78 -5.76 27.48
CA PRO A 155 6.21 -4.84 28.53
C PRO A 155 7.63 -4.31 28.30
N ALA A 156 8.41 -4.87 27.36
CA ALA A 156 9.81 -4.52 27.16
C ALA A 156 9.96 -3.18 26.42
N GLU A 157 10.55 -2.19 27.08
CA GLU A 157 10.73 -0.84 26.51
C GLU A 157 11.67 -0.83 25.29
N GLU A 158 12.67 -1.71 25.26
CA GLU A 158 13.59 -1.83 24.12
C GLU A 158 12.87 -2.30 22.84
N GLU A 159 11.97 -3.27 22.98
CA GLU A 159 11.13 -3.75 21.87
C GLU A 159 10.17 -2.65 21.39
N GLN A 160 9.56 -1.91 22.32
CA GLN A 160 8.68 -0.78 22.01
C GLN A 160 9.44 0.31 21.26
N ALA A 161 10.64 0.67 21.72
CA ALA A 161 11.50 1.65 21.07
C ALA A 161 11.92 1.20 19.66
N GLY A 162 12.31 -0.07 19.50
CA GLY A 162 12.65 -0.65 18.20
C GLY A 162 11.49 -0.59 17.21
N ALA A 163 10.26 -0.89 17.65
CA ALA A 163 9.07 -0.76 16.82
C ALA A 163 8.78 0.70 16.43
N LEU A 164 8.88 1.64 17.38
CA LEU A 164 8.69 3.07 17.09
C LEU A 164 9.70 3.61 16.07
N GLN A 165 10.97 3.18 16.13
CA GLN A 165 12.00 3.59 15.18
C GLN A 165 11.72 3.15 13.74
N ARG A 166 10.98 2.05 13.55
CA ARG A 166 10.59 1.54 12.23
C ARG A 166 9.42 2.28 11.59
N ILE A 167 8.69 3.11 12.35
CA ILE A 167 7.54 3.87 11.86
C ILE A 167 8.00 5.29 11.49
N GLN A 168 8.17 5.50 10.18
CA GLN A 168 8.52 6.80 9.60
C GLN A 168 7.23 7.58 9.31
N VAL A 169 7.08 8.75 9.94
CA VAL A 169 5.87 9.57 9.79
C VAL A 169 6.16 10.76 8.90
N VAL A 170 5.35 10.92 7.84
CA VAL A 170 5.38 12.07 6.94
C VAL A 170 4.07 12.81 7.09
N ARG A 171 4.10 14.12 7.35
CA ARG A 171 2.87 14.93 7.37
C ARG A 171 2.69 15.58 6.01
N ALA A 172 1.52 15.39 5.41
CA ALA A 172 1.16 15.99 4.14
C ALA A 172 0.00 16.98 4.36
N PHE A 173 0.26 18.27 4.18
CA PHE A 173 -0.74 19.31 4.44
C PHE A 173 -1.65 19.60 3.25
N ASP A 174 -1.32 19.05 2.09
CA ASP A 174 -2.11 19.13 0.87
C ASP A 174 -1.91 17.88 0.01
N ILE A 175 -2.74 17.76 -1.03
CA ILE A 175 -2.71 16.63 -1.94
C ILE A 175 -1.42 16.57 -2.77
N PHE A 176 -0.77 17.71 -3.04
CA PHE A 176 0.46 17.75 -3.83
C PHE A 176 1.63 17.16 -3.04
N GLN A 177 1.79 17.54 -1.77
CA GLN A 177 2.77 16.96 -0.86
C GLN A 177 2.56 15.46 -0.70
N MET A 178 1.31 15.00 -0.57
CA MET A 178 1.02 13.57 -0.52
C MET A 178 1.46 12.86 -1.81
N LEU A 179 1.16 13.45 -2.97
CA LEU A 179 1.56 12.90 -4.26
C LEU A 179 3.08 12.90 -4.45
N ASP A 180 3.78 13.93 -3.98
CA ASP A 180 5.25 14.01 -4.03
C ASP A 180 5.87 12.89 -3.20
N VAL A 181 5.37 12.67 -1.97
CA VAL A 181 5.82 11.57 -1.11
C VAL A 181 5.59 10.23 -1.80
N LEU A 182 4.40 9.99 -2.37
CA LEU A 182 4.11 8.74 -3.10
C LEU A 182 4.99 8.57 -4.35
N GLN A 183 5.34 9.65 -5.05
CA GLN A 183 6.24 9.61 -6.20
C GLN A 183 7.68 9.29 -5.81
N ASP A 184 8.17 9.88 -4.73
CA ASP A 184 9.49 9.59 -4.18
C ASP A 184 9.58 8.13 -3.72
N PHE A 185 8.51 7.63 -3.08
CA PHE A 185 8.42 6.23 -2.66
C PHE A 185 8.36 5.23 -3.81
N ARG A 186 7.75 5.58 -4.95
CA ARG A 186 7.79 4.73 -6.17
C ARG A 186 9.20 4.51 -6.69
N GLY A 187 10.16 5.36 -6.33
CA GLY A 187 11.58 5.14 -6.60
C GLY A 187 12.23 4.06 -5.73
N THR A 188 11.58 3.65 -4.63
CA THR A 188 12.20 2.86 -3.56
C THR A 188 11.46 1.56 -3.21
N VAL A 189 10.11 1.49 -3.16
CA VAL A 189 9.35 0.26 -2.81
C VAL A 189 7.89 0.28 -3.34
N SER A 190 7.30 -0.88 -3.69
CA SER A 190 5.87 -1.08 -4.00
C SER A 190 4.97 -0.86 -2.77
N GLN A 191 4.03 0.09 -2.82
CA GLN A 191 3.26 0.54 -1.65
C GLN A 191 1.76 0.19 -1.65
N GLN A 192 1.23 0.04 -0.42
CA GLN A 192 -0.18 0.18 -0.03
C GLN A 192 -0.49 1.63 0.37
N VAL A 193 -1.66 2.15 -0.03
CA VAL A 193 -2.16 3.48 0.34
C VAL A 193 -3.55 3.34 0.95
N THR A 194 -3.78 3.91 2.12
CA THR A 194 -5.12 4.06 2.72
C THR A 194 -5.65 5.47 2.44
N ASN A 195 -6.92 5.57 2.04
CA ASN A 195 -7.59 6.85 1.79
C ASN A 195 -8.89 6.94 2.61
N HIS A 196 -9.27 8.17 2.98
CA HIS A 196 -10.54 8.47 3.63
C HIS A 196 -11.68 8.55 2.61
N VAL A 197 -12.86 8.05 2.98
CA VAL A 197 -14.12 8.19 2.21
C VAL A 197 -15.07 9.07 3.03
N ILE A 198 -15.75 10.01 2.38
CA ILE A 198 -16.71 10.92 3.02
C ILE A 198 -18.13 10.40 2.68
N ARG A 199 -18.98 10.27 3.71
CA ARG A 199 -20.41 9.92 3.52
C ARG A 199 -21.15 11.19 3.07
N ASP A 200 -21.85 11.10 1.94
CA ASP A 200 -22.72 12.19 1.46
C ASP A 200 -23.88 12.37 2.45
N ARG A 201 -24.12 13.62 2.91
CA ARG A 201 -25.19 13.92 3.88
C ARG A 201 -26.58 13.82 3.26
N ASP A 202 -26.71 13.94 1.94
CA ASP A 202 -28.00 14.10 1.28
C ASP A 202 -28.50 12.80 0.63
N SER A 203 -27.60 11.89 0.23
CA SER A 203 -27.99 10.61 -0.40
C SER A 203 -27.71 9.35 0.43
N GLY A 204 -26.91 9.45 1.49
CA GLY A 204 -26.44 8.28 2.24
C GLY A 204 -25.45 7.39 1.48
N ASP A 205 -25.16 7.70 0.21
CA ASP A 205 -24.21 6.93 -0.59
C ASP A 205 -22.76 7.21 -0.20
N LEU A 206 -21.96 6.15 -0.22
CA LEU A 206 -20.52 6.23 -0.03
C LEU A 206 -19.87 6.72 -1.31
N LYS A 207 -19.43 7.98 -1.32
CA LYS A 207 -18.62 8.52 -2.42
C LYS A 207 -17.15 8.53 -2.02
N PRO A 208 -16.24 7.94 -2.82
CA PRO A 208 -14.81 8.03 -2.55
C PRO A 208 -14.43 9.51 -2.46
N ALA A 209 -13.72 9.90 -1.40
CA ALA A 209 -13.43 11.32 -1.15
C ALA A 209 -12.59 11.97 -2.26
N LEU A 210 -11.84 11.15 -3.00
CA LEU A 210 -11.02 11.55 -4.16
C LEU A 210 -11.77 11.42 -5.51
N GLY A 211 -13.08 11.19 -5.47
CA GLY A 211 -13.94 11.15 -6.66
C GLY A 211 -13.77 9.91 -7.55
N ARG A 212 -14.37 9.98 -8.75
CA ARG A 212 -14.43 8.85 -9.70
C ARG A 212 -13.06 8.39 -10.19
N SER A 213 -12.08 9.27 -10.28
CA SER A 213 -10.73 8.90 -10.71
C SER A 213 -10.05 7.93 -9.74
N TRP A 214 -10.43 7.95 -8.44
CA TRP A 214 -9.91 7.05 -7.43
C TRP A 214 -10.71 5.76 -7.28
N SER A 215 -11.97 5.70 -7.70
CA SER A 215 -12.83 4.53 -7.46
C SER A 215 -12.27 3.23 -8.04
N PHE A 216 -11.47 3.34 -9.10
CA PHE A 216 -10.82 2.22 -9.79
C PHE A 216 -9.49 1.82 -9.17
N VAL A 217 -8.80 2.71 -8.45
CA VAL A 217 -7.41 2.52 -7.99
C VAL A 217 -7.28 1.41 -6.94
N PRO A 218 -8.07 1.36 -5.86
CA PRO A 218 -7.96 0.27 -4.88
C PRO A 218 -8.42 -1.06 -5.46
N SER A 219 -7.61 -2.11 -5.29
CA SER A 219 -8.01 -3.48 -5.62
C SER A 219 -9.07 -3.98 -4.63
N THR A 220 -8.87 -3.65 -3.35
CA THR A 220 -9.73 -4.07 -2.24
C THR A 220 -10.31 -2.86 -1.51
N ARG A 221 -11.60 -2.90 -1.14
CA ARG A 221 -12.27 -1.83 -0.39
C ARG A 221 -13.08 -2.39 0.76
N ILE A 222 -12.81 -1.91 1.97
CA ILE A 222 -13.51 -2.24 3.20
C ILE A 222 -14.30 -1.01 3.65
N LEU A 223 -15.57 -1.19 3.93
CA LEU A 223 -16.41 -0.18 4.58
C LEU A 223 -16.47 -0.45 6.08
N LEU A 224 -16.02 0.50 6.88
CA LEU A 224 -16.17 0.52 8.33
C LEU A 224 -17.34 1.38 8.75
N ASP A 225 -18.26 0.79 9.49
CA ASP A 225 -19.38 1.50 10.14
C ASP A 225 -19.37 1.31 11.66
N VAL A 226 -19.92 2.30 12.35
CA VAL A 226 -20.15 2.21 13.80
C VAL A 226 -21.34 1.28 14.03
N ASP A 227 -21.20 0.36 14.98
CA ASP A 227 -22.33 -0.49 15.36
C ASP A 227 -23.23 0.27 16.33
N GLU A 228 -24.43 0.63 15.88
CA GLU A 228 -25.43 1.38 16.66
C GLU A 228 -26.34 0.47 17.52
N GLY A 229 -26.00 -0.82 17.62
CA GLY A 229 -26.76 -1.79 18.41
C GLY A 229 -26.79 -1.46 19.91
N ALA A 230 -27.96 -1.61 20.54
CA ALA A 230 -28.12 -1.43 21.98
C ALA A 230 -27.20 -2.41 22.75
N GLY A 231 -26.18 -1.88 23.44
CA GLY A 231 -25.16 -2.66 24.17
C GLY A 231 -23.82 -2.83 23.44
N ALA A 232 -23.61 -2.18 22.30
CA ALA A 232 -22.34 -2.22 21.58
C ALA A 232 -21.21 -1.52 22.37
N SER A 233 -20.09 -2.22 22.58
CA SER A 233 -18.84 -1.59 23.03
C SER A 233 -18.45 -0.50 22.03
N GLY A 234 -18.07 0.69 22.52
CA GLY A 234 -17.63 1.82 21.68
C GLY A 234 -16.43 1.50 20.77
N SER A 235 -15.78 0.34 20.95
CA SER A 235 -14.68 -0.19 20.15
C SER A 235 -15.10 -1.12 19.01
N ARG A 236 -16.35 -1.61 18.95
CA ARG A 236 -16.79 -2.52 17.88
C ARG A 236 -17.22 -1.77 16.63
N ARG A 237 -16.84 -2.27 15.47
CA ARG A 237 -17.16 -1.74 14.14
C ARG A 237 -17.64 -2.86 13.24
N ARG A 238 -18.58 -2.56 12.36
CA ARG A 238 -18.97 -3.46 11.28
C ARG A 238 -18.07 -3.20 10.09
N ALA A 239 -17.29 -4.20 9.68
CA ALA A 239 -16.48 -4.14 8.48
C ALA A 239 -17.16 -4.92 7.35
N CYS A 240 -17.32 -4.30 6.19
CA CYS A 240 -17.94 -4.91 5.01
C CYS A 240 -17.01 -4.85 3.81
N LEU A 241 -16.79 -5.97 3.14
CA LEU A 241 -16.00 -6.03 1.93
C LEU A 241 -16.85 -5.57 0.73
N THR A 242 -16.50 -4.43 0.14
CA THR A 242 -17.28 -3.78 -0.93
C THR A 242 -16.63 -3.90 -2.31
N LYS A 243 -15.33 -4.22 -2.38
CA LYS A 243 -14.59 -4.51 -3.60
C LYS A 243 -13.47 -5.49 -3.26
N SER A 244 -13.30 -6.55 -4.05
CA SER A 244 -12.15 -7.46 -3.98
C SER A 244 -12.03 -8.21 -5.31
N PRO A 245 -10.81 -8.45 -5.82
CA PRO A 245 -10.59 -9.32 -6.97
C PRO A 245 -10.63 -10.81 -6.61
N ARG A 246 -10.56 -11.15 -5.32
CA ARG A 246 -10.39 -12.53 -4.81
C ARG A 246 -11.58 -13.04 -4.01
N LEU A 247 -12.28 -12.16 -3.31
CA LEU A 247 -13.32 -12.53 -2.35
C LEU A 247 -14.69 -11.97 -2.76
N PRO A 248 -15.79 -12.69 -2.47
CA PRO A 248 -17.14 -12.18 -2.69
C PRO A 248 -17.39 -10.87 -1.94
N THR A 249 -18.01 -9.90 -2.60
CA THR A 249 -18.44 -8.66 -1.96
C THR A 249 -19.69 -8.88 -1.11
N GLY A 250 -19.91 -8.01 -0.12
CA GLY A 250 -21.02 -8.10 0.83
C GLY A 250 -20.72 -8.95 2.06
N PHE A 251 -19.56 -9.61 2.12
CA PHE A 251 -19.11 -10.30 3.33
C PHE A 251 -18.86 -9.28 4.46
N GLN A 252 -19.31 -9.59 5.68
CA GLN A 252 -19.24 -8.70 6.83
C GLN A 252 -18.67 -9.41 8.04
N GLU A 253 -17.87 -8.68 8.82
CA GLU A 253 -17.32 -9.15 10.08
C GLU A 253 -17.41 -8.04 11.14
N MET A 254 -17.56 -8.45 12.39
CA MET A 254 -17.49 -7.54 13.53
C MET A 254 -16.03 -7.40 13.97
N VAL A 255 -15.54 -6.17 13.92
CA VAL A 255 -14.14 -5.83 14.19
C VAL A 255 -14.04 -5.05 15.49
N ASP A 256 -13.18 -5.49 16.39
CA ASP A 256 -12.84 -4.72 17.59
C ASP A 256 -11.54 -3.94 17.33
N ILE A 257 -11.64 -2.61 17.40
CA ILE A 257 -10.51 -1.69 17.18
C ILE A 257 -9.97 -1.08 18.47
N GLY A 258 -10.50 -1.48 19.63
CA GLY A 258 -10.15 -0.93 20.94
C GLY A 258 -8.82 -1.47 21.46
N THR A 259 -8.58 -2.75 21.22
CA THR A 259 -7.36 -3.46 21.60
C THR A 259 -6.73 -4.10 20.38
N TRP A 260 -5.40 -4.05 20.30
CA TRP A 260 -4.67 -4.97 19.45
C TRP A 260 -4.98 -6.37 20.01
N GLY A 261 -5.55 -7.27 19.20
CA GLY A 261 -6.11 -8.55 19.66
C GLY A 261 -5.10 -9.43 20.43
N PRO A 262 -5.45 -10.62 20.94
CA PRO A 262 -4.44 -11.49 21.56
C PRO A 262 -3.32 -11.85 20.56
N PRO A 263 -2.09 -12.17 21.01
CA PRO A 263 -1.03 -12.59 20.10
C PRO A 263 -1.45 -13.91 19.46
N GLU A 264 -1.47 -13.96 18.13
CA GLU A 264 -1.67 -15.23 17.44
C GLU A 264 -0.48 -16.12 17.78
N GLN A 265 -0.78 -17.29 18.35
CA GLN A 265 0.23 -18.33 18.54
C GLN A 265 0.64 -18.80 17.14
N SER A 266 1.92 -18.69 16.82
CA SER A 266 2.49 -19.29 15.62
C SER A 266 1.99 -20.73 15.47
N PRO A 267 1.62 -21.20 14.26
CA PRO A 267 1.23 -22.58 14.08
C PRO A 267 2.39 -23.46 14.59
N ALA A 268 2.12 -24.23 15.64
CA ALA A 268 3.07 -25.18 16.18
C ALA A 268 3.53 -26.05 15.01
N SER A 269 4.83 -26.02 14.72
CA SER A 269 5.47 -27.03 13.90
C SER A 269 5.09 -28.38 14.52
N GLN A 270 4.14 -29.09 13.90
CA GLN A 270 3.95 -30.51 14.17
C GLN A 270 5.29 -31.15 13.85
N GLY A 271 6.02 -31.52 14.90
CA GLY A 271 7.26 -32.25 14.76
C GLY A 271 6.95 -33.56 14.07
N ASP A 272 7.60 -33.79 12.93
CA ASP A 272 7.78 -35.11 12.37
C ASP A 272 8.44 -35.98 13.44
N GLN A 273 7.67 -36.90 14.01
CA GLN A 273 8.22 -38.08 14.67
C GLN A 273 8.49 -39.10 13.57
N ILE A 274 9.78 -39.30 13.28
CA ILE A 274 10.31 -40.54 12.71
C ILE A 274 10.88 -41.35 13.88
#